data_AF-A0A1H8D2Y9-F1
#
_entry.id   AF-A0A1H8D2Y9-F1
#
_cell.length_a   1.000
_cell.length_b   1.000
_cell.length_c   1.000
_cell.angle_alpha   90.00
_cell.angle_beta   90.00
_cell.angle_gamma   90.00
#
_symmetry.space_group_name_H-M   'P 1'
#
loop_
_entity.id
_entity.type
_entity.pdbx_description
1 polymer ?
#
loop_
_entity_poly.entity_id
_entity_poly.type
_entity_poly.pdbx_seq_one_letter_code
_entity_poly.pdbx_strand_id
1 'polypeptide(L)' 'MPVQNARHINLRAILEQLSRDGIVGYEEQAAHLGNVTGQRLAAMDQGSHIDVLFSEHLEWVLHRRRGWMDELHEDDPLEA' A
#
# COMPACT_ATOMS: atom_id res chain seq x y z
N MET A 1 8.99 -6.08 -13.48
CA MET A 1 7.73 -5.84 -14.21
C MET A 1 7.19 -4.48 -13.80
N PRO A 2 6.73 -3.63 -14.72
CA PRO A 2 6.25 -2.27 -14.42
C PRO A 2 5.19 -2.21 -13.30
N VAL A 3 4.32 -3.23 -13.21
CA VAL A 3 3.27 -3.33 -12.17
C VAL A 3 3.82 -3.41 -10.75
N GLN A 4 4.89 -4.18 -10.49
CA GLN A 4 5.44 -4.28 -9.13
C GLN A 4 6.06 -2.96 -8.67
N ASN A 5 6.69 -2.23 -9.60
CA ASN A 5 7.22 -0.90 -9.30
C ASN A 5 6.11 0.07 -8.89
N ALA A 6 4.98 0.07 -9.61
CA ALA A 6 3.81 0.86 -9.24
C ALA A 6 3.28 0.49 -7.85
N ARG A 7 3.10 -0.80 -7.56
CA ARG A 7 2.64 -1.27 -6.26
C ARG A 7 3.54 -0.84 -5.11
N HIS A 8 4.87 -0.88 -5.29
CA HIS A 8 5.82 -0.44 -4.25
C HIS A 8 5.78 1.07 -4.02
N ILE A 9 5.70 1.86 -5.09
CA ILE A 9 5.56 3.32 -4.98
C ILE A 9 4.28 3.69 -4.25
N ASN A 10 3.16 3.08 -4.65
CA ASN A 10 1.86 3.32 -4.05
C ASN A 10 1.79 2.85 -2.59
N LEU A 11 2.36 1.67 -2.28
CA LEU A 11 2.45 1.18 -0.90
C LEU A 11 3.22 2.16 -0.01
N ARG A 12 4.36 2.66 -0.46
CA ARG A 12 5.14 3.63 0.34
C ARG A 12 4.35 4.90 0.63
N ALA A 13 3.66 5.44 -0.37
CA ALA A 13 2.83 6.62 -0.17
C ALA A 13 1.68 6.37 0.83
N ILE A 14 1.06 5.18 0.79
CA ILE A 14 0.06 4.76 1.79
C ILE A 14 0.68 4.76 3.19
N LEU A 15 1.83 4.14 3.38
CA LEU A 15 2.48 4.06 4.70
C LEU A 15 2.91 5.45 5.21
N GLU A 16 3.37 6.33 4.32
CA GLU A 16 3.70 7.72 4.65
C GLU A 16 2.45 8.52 5.06
N GLN A 17 1.32 8.34 4.38
CA GLN A 17 0.06 8.97 4.75
C GLN A 17 -0.45 8.45 6.10
N LEU A 18 -0.45 7.14 6.32
CA LEU A 18 -0.83 6.57 7.62
C LEU A 18 0.03 7.12 8.75
N SER A 19 1.34 7.28 8.52
CA SER A 19 2.25 7.91 9.48
C SER A 19 1.88 9.37 9.76
N ARG A 20 1.53 10.16 8.72
CA ARG A 20 1.01 11.53 8.87
C ARG A 20 -0.29 11.59 9.68
N ASP A 21 -1.13 10.56 9.56
CA ASP A 21 -2.38 10.42 10.31
C ASP A 21 -2.19 9.85 11.74
N GLY A 22 -0.94 9.62 12.14
CA GLY A 22 -0.57 9.16 13.48
C GLY A 22 -0.56 7.63 13.65
N ILE A 23 -0.76 6.87 12.57
CA ILE A 23 -0.68 5.41 12.54
C ILE A 23 0.75 5.05 12.14
N VAL A 24 1.62 5.00 13.15
CA VAL A 24 3.06 4.81 13.00
C VAL A 24 3.48 3.41 13.41
N GLY A 25 4.35 2.80 12.60
CA GLY A 25 4.86 1.45 12.84
C GLY A 25 4.15 0.40 12.01
N TYR A 26 4.90 -0.61 11.55
CA TYR A 26 4.36 -1.61 10.64
C TYR A 26 3.25 -2.46 11.26
N GLU A 27 3.27 -2.72 12.57
CA GLU A 27 2.23 -3.50 13.23
C GLU A 27 0.90 -2.72 13.29
N GLU A 28 0.96 -1.44 13.65
CA GLU A 28 -0.18 -0.54 13.70
C GLU A 28 -0.75 -0.28 12.29
N GLN A 29 0.13 -0.07 11.31
CA GLN A 29 -0.26 0.10 9.90
C GLN A 29 -0.85 -1.18 9.33
N ALA A 30 -0.29 -2.35 9.65
CA ALA A 30 -0.85 -3.64 9.24
C ALA A 30 -2.21 -3.90 9.89
N ALA A 31 -2.40 -3.53 11.16
CA ALA A 31 -3.69 -3.62 11.83
C ALA A 31 -4.74 -2.70 11.21
N HIS A 32 -4.35 -1.49 10.78
CA HIS A 32 -5.23 -0.55 10.10
C HIS A 32 -5.61 -1.01 8.68
N LEU A 33 -4.62 -1.45 7.90
CA LEU A 33 -4.84 -1.93 6.53
C LEU A 33 -5.55 -3.29 6.53
N GLY A 34 -5.34 -4.13 7.54
CA GLY A 34 -5.90 -5.46 7.65
C GLY A 34 -5.28 -6.47 6.67
N ASN A 35 -5.57 -7.76 6.90
CA ASN A 35 -5.16 -8.87 6.04
C ASN A 35 -3.64 -8.99 5.75
N VAL A 36 -2.81 -8.41 6.60
CA VAL A 36 -1.34 -8.47 6.53
C VAL A 36 -0.77 -8.38 7.95
N THR A 37 0.41 -8.97 8.19
CA THR A 37 1.16 -8.79 9.44
C THR A 37 2.16 -7.67 9.30
N GLY A 38 2.59 -7.03 10.40
CA GLY A 38 3.61 -5.99 10.34
C GLY A 38 4.91 -6.47 9.69
N GLN A 39 5.36 -7.69 10.02
CA GLN A 39 6.51 -8.30 9.36
C GLN A 39 6.37 -8.41 7.83
N ARG A 40 5.19 -8.84 7.34
CA ARG A 40 4.96 -8.98 5.90
C ARG A 40 4.83 -7.62 5.22
N LEU A 41 4.22 -6.65 5.89
CA LEU A 41 4.13 -5.26 5.41
C LEU A 41 5.52 -4.63 5.27
N ALA A 42 6.37 -4.79 6.28
CA ALA A 42 7.76 -4.31 6.27
C ALA A 42 8.58 -4.96 5.13
N ALA A 43 8.40 -6.26 4.90
CA ALA A 43 9.07 -6.95 3.81
C ALA A 43 8.64 -6.38 2.44
N MET A 44 7.34 -6.09 2.25
CA MET A 44 6.83 -5.50 1.01
C MET A 44 7.34 -4.07 0.78
N ASP A 45 7.42 -3.23 1.82
CA ASP A 45 8.03 -1.90 1.71
C ASP A 45 9.53 -1.96 1.34
N GLN A 46 10.22 -3.01 1.79
CA GLN A 46 11.61 -3.30 1.44
C GLN A 46 11.80 -3.95 0.05
N GLY A 47 10.73 -4.05 -0.75
CA GLY A 47 10.79 -4.52 -2.14
C GLY A 47 10.41 -6.00 -2.32
N SER A 48 9.91 -6.67 -1.29
CA SER A 48 9.33 -8.01 -1.45
C SER A 48 8.11 -7.97 -2.36
N HIS A 49 7.79 -9.09 -2.99
CA HIS A 49 6.68 -9.19 -3.91
C HIS A 49 5.34 -8.79 -3.26
N ILE A 50 4.61 -7.89 -3.91
CA ILE A 50 3.24 -7.51 -3.54
C ILE A 50 2.28 -8.34 -4.39
N ASP A 51 1.62 -9.30 -3.77
CA ASP A 51 0.68 -10.17 -4.46
C ASP A 51 -0.61 -9.44 -4.84
N VAL A 52 -1.32 -10.00 -5.83
CA VAL A 52 -2.54 -9.40 -6.40
C VAL A 52 -3.65 -9.29 -5.35
N LEU A 53 -3.78 -10.26 -4.44
CA LEU A 53 -4.85 -10.26 -3.44
C LEU A 53 -4.65 -9.14 -2.42
N PHE A 54 -3.42 -8.94 -1.96
CA PHE A 54 -3.10 -7.81 -1.08
C PHE A 54 -3.28 -6.47 -1.80
N SER A 55 -2.89 -6.38 -3.07
CA SER A 55 -3.10 -5.20 -3.91
C SER A 55 -4.59 -4.83 -4.01
N GLU A 56 -5.44 -5.78 -4.39
CA GLU A 56 -6.90 -5.58 -4.50
C GLU A 56 -7.54 -5.27 -3.13
N HIS A 57 -7.02 -5.84 -2.05
CA HIS A 57 -7.46 -5.53 -0.69
C HIS A 57 -7.18 -4.07 -0.31
N LEU A 58 -5.98 -3.57 -0.60
CA LEU A 58 -5.64 -2.16 -0.36
C LEU A 58 -6.54 -1.21 -1.17
N GLU A 59 -6.84 -1.56 -2.43
CA GLU A 59 -7.76 -0.78 -3.27
C GLU A 59 -9.15 -0.70 -2.61
N TRP A 60 -9.65 -1.80 -2.06
CA TRP A 60 -10.93 -1.82 -1.36
C TRP A 60 -10.90 -0.99 -0.07
N VAL A 61 -9.88 -1.16 0.79
CA VAL A 61 -9.75 -0.43 2.06
C VAL A 61 -9.68 1.07 1.83
N LEU A 62 -8.94 1.50 0.80
CA LEU A 62 -8.73 2.91 0.48
C LEU A 62 -9.82 3.50 -0.43
N HIS A 63 -10.90 2.74 -0.70
CA HIS A 63 -11.99 3.14 -1.59
C HIS A 63 -11.52 3.58 -2.99
N ARG A 64 -10.50 2.91 -3.51
CA ARG A 64 -9.93 3.14 -4.84
C ARG A 64 -10.54 2.20 -5.86
N ARG A 65 -10.44 2.60 -7.14
CA ARG A 65 -10.87 1.76 -8.26
C ARG A 65 -9.99 0.51 -8.35
N ARG A 66 -10.55 -0.57 -8.90
CA ARG A 66 -9.80 -1.78 -9.21
C ARG A 66 -8.60 -1.47 -10.12
N GLY A 67 -7.44 -2.03 -9.81
CA GLY A 67 -6.18 -1.83 -10.53
C GLY A 67 -5.47 -0.51 -10.21
N TRP A 68 -5.96 0.28 -9.25
CA TRP A 68 -5.31 1.52 -8.83
C TRP A 68 -3.89 1.28 -8.29
N MET A 69 -3.64 0.16 -7.61
CA MET A 69 -2.30 -0.18 -7.13
C MET A 69 -1.34 -0.58 -8.27
N ASP A 70 -1.85 -0.89 -9.46
CA ASP A 70 -1.08 -1.44 -10.59
C ASP A 70 -0.55 -0.38 -11.56
N GLU A 71 -0.90 0.89 -11.34
CA GLU A 71 -0.50 2.03 -12.18
C GLU A 71 0.16 3.13 -11.34
N LEU A 72 0.95 3.97 -12.01
CA LEU A 72 1.54 5.15 -11.39
C LEU A 72 0.57 6.32 -11.51
N HIS A 73 0.53 7.14 -10.46
CA HIS A 73 -0.28 8.34 -10.37
C HIS A 73 0.67 9.55 -10.38
N GLU A 74 0.48 10.46 -11.33
CA GLU A 74 1.38 11.61 -11.54
C GLU A 74 1.25 12.65 -10.41
N ASP A 75 0.05 12.76 -9.84
CA ASP A 75 -0.31 13.59 -8.69
C ASP A 75 -0.66 12.67 -7.50
N ASP A 76 -0.47 13.14 -6.27
CA ASP A 76 -0.51 12.38 -5.01
C ASP A 76 -1.40 11.11 -5.10
N PRO A 77 -0.83 9.89 -4.96
CA PRO A 77 -1.59 8.65 -5.12
C PRO A 77 -2.86 8.60 -4.26
N LEU A 78 -2.91 9.36 -3.17
CA LEU A 78 -4.03 9.37 -2.24
C LEU A 78 -4.95 10.60 -2.38
N GLU A 79 -4.68 11.51 -3.31
CA GLU A 79 -5.63 12.56 -3.72
C GLU A 79 -6.27 12.16 -5.06
N ALA A 80 -7.49 11.64 -4.99
CA ALA A 80 -8.38 11.50 -6.15
C ALA A 80 -9.80 11.87 -5.74
#